data_AF-A0A1N6W5D7-F1
#
_entry.id   AF-A0A1N6W5D7-F1
#
_cell.length_a   1.000
_cell.length_b   1.000
_cell.length_c   1.000
_cell.angle_alpha   90.00
_cell.angle_beta   90.00
_cell.angle_gamma   90.00
#
_symmetry.space_group_name_H-M   'P 1'
#
loop_
_entity.id
_entity.type
_entity.pdbx_description
1 polymer ?
#
loop_
_entity_poly.entity_id
_entity_poly.type
_entity_poly.pdbx_seq_one_letter_code
_entity_poly.pdbx_strand_id
1 'polypeptide(L)'
;MIYTAPIHTVRSHFHEAVYSIPQHGTDFCVFSLKALAAPGVSEGAGGGAAEPYAAPMSDSSPGIVDLLGVLAYAELAAFLRLAEDAALLAPTLNDRAALGDVAATEYGHFRVLRDRLASLGVDPEEAMAPFVEAIDDWHAQTRPKDWHEALIKAYVGVGIAGDFYREAARHTTPSISALVDEVLTDESRGEFAVERVRAALDADPRLCGRLALWARRMVGEALSQGQRLAAVRPRLAALLVGEEGENLAEIGRMFARLTEEHGKRMAALGLTPGP
;
A
#
# COMPACT_ATOMS: atom_id res chain seq x y z
N MET A 1 -13.06 -46.90 -13.86
CA MET A 1 -11.64 -46.94 -14.26
C MET A 1 -10.97 -45.74 -13.62
N ILE A 2 -10.45 -45.92 -12.42
CA ILE A 2 -9.78 -44.88 -11.61
C ILE A 2 -8.36 -45.41 -11.42
N TYR A 3 -7.37 -44.66 -11.90
CA TYR A 3 -5.96 -45.03 -11.78
C TYR A 3 -5.41 -44.40 -10.50
N THR A 4 -5.25 -45.21 -9.46
CA THR A 4 -4.52 -44.89 -8.24
C THR A 4 -3.09 -45.41 -8.38
N ALA A 5 -2.09 -44.53 -8.28
CA ALA A 5 -0.69 -44.90 -8.12
C ALA A 5 -0.17 -44.37 -6.76
N PRO A 6 0.49 -45.18 -5.93
CA PRO A 6 1.04 -44.76 -4.65
C PRO A 6 2.54 -44.45 -4.78
N ILE A 7 3.03 -43.38 -4.13
CA ILE A 7 4.47 -43.22 -3.90
C ILE A 7 4.69 -42.76 -2.47
N HIS A 8 5.17 -43.70 -1.65
CA HIS A 8 5.92 -43.43 -0.44
C HIS A 8 7.40 -43.27 -0.79
N THR A 9 8.06 -42.36 -0.05
CA THR A 9 9.50 -42.32 0.28
C THR A 9 10.44 -41.66 -0.73
N VAL A 10 10.78 -40.38 -0.47
CA VAL A 10 12.19 -39.97 -0.28
C VAL A 10 12.24 -38.90 0.82
N ARG A 11 12.77 -39.30 1.98
CA ARG A 11 13.17 -38.44 3.10
C ARG A 11 14.69 -38.51 3.17
N SER A 12 15.39 -37.43 2.85
CA SER A 12 16.76 -37.07 3.29
C SER A 12 17.31 -36.00 2.34
N HIS A 13 18.26 -35.20 2.82
CA HIS A 13 18.87 -34.00 2.20
C HIS A 13 18.17 -32.68 2.49
N PHE A 14 17.97 -32.36 3.77
CA PHE A 14 18.10 -30.99 4.26
C PHE A 14 18.73 -31.02 5.66
N HIS A 15 20.05 -31.17 5.71
CA HIS A 15 20.88 -30.80 6.83
C HIS A 15 22.23 -30.32 6.27
N GLU A 16 22.77 -29.27 6.88
CA GLU A 16 24.06 -28.61 6.62
C GLU A 16 24.17 -27.64 5.43
N ALA A 17 23.96 -26.36 5.73
CA ALA A 17 24.87 -25.28 5.34
C ALA A 17 24.59 -24.03 6.18
N VAL A 18 24.97 -24.10 7.46
CA VAL A 18 25.26 -22.92 8.30
C VAL A 18 26.78 -22.90 8.46
N TYR A 19 27.36 -21.69 8.43
CA TYR A 19 28.78 -21.31 8.60
C TYR A 19 29.63 -21.21 7.32
N SER A 20 29.83 -19.98 6.84
CA SER A 20 31.16 -19.35 6.78
C SER A 20 31.05 -17.87 6.34
N ILE A 21 31.24 -16.93 7.27
CA ILE A 21 31.42 -15.50 6.99
C ILE A 21 32.87 -15.17 7.38
N PRO A 22 33.74 -14.69 6.46
CA PRO A 22 34.99 -14.07 6.84
C PRO A 22 34.81 -12.57 7.07
N GLN A 23 35.26 -12.09 8.22
CA GLN A 23 35.57 -10.68 8.45
C GLN A 23 36.99 -10.38 7.98
N HIS A 24 37.17 -9.30 7.21
CA HIS A 24 38.37 -8.46 7.24
C HIS A 24 38.04 -7.09 6.62
N GLY A 25 38.29 -6.03 7.38
CA GLY A 25 38.45 -4.67 6.85
C GLY A 25 39.91 -4.38 6.51
N THR A 26 40.14 -3.40 5.65
CA THR A 26 41.23 -2.41 5.69
C THR A 26 41.08 -1.44 4.51
N ASP A 27 41.10 -0.15 4.84
CA ASP A 27 41.77 0.98 4.17
C ASP A 27 41.94 1.01 2.64
N PHE A 28 41.55 2.10 1.99
CA PHE A 28 42.40 2.76 0.96
C PHE A 28 42.00 4.23 0.68
N CYS A 29 43.01 5.12 0.82
CA CYS A 29 43.32 6.43 0.21
C CYS A 29 42.17 7.36 -0.25
N VAL A 30 42.00 8.58 0.30
CA VAL A 30 42.84 9.79 0.14
C VAL A 30 43.20 10.12 -1.32
N PHE A 31 42.44 11.03 -1.93
CA PHE A 31 42.96 11.94 -2.95
C PHE A 31 42.53 13.37 -2.63
N SER A 32 43.53 14.20 -2.32
CA SER A 32 43.47 15.64 -2.25
C SER A 32 44.05 16.18 -3.55
N LEU A 33 43.44 17.21 -4.17
CA LEU A 33 44.18 18.39 -4.61
C LEU A 33 43.23 19.53 -5.02
N LYS A 34 43.39 20.65 -4.33
CA LYS A 34 42.87 21.99 -4.68
C LYS A 34 43.72 22.65 -5.76
N ALA A 35 43.06 23.59 -6.48
CA ALA A 35 43.51 24.90 -6.98
C ALA A 35 43.10 25.08 -8.47
N LEU A 36 42.67 26.23 -8.98
CA LEU A 36 43.08 27.62 -8.74
C LEU A 36 42.01 28.57 -9.34
N ALA A 37 41.98 29.84 -8.90
CA ALA A 37 40.98 30.84 -9.27
C ALA A 37 41.47 31.94 -10.24
N ALA A 38 40.52 32.50 -11.02
CA ALA A 38 40.40 33.84 -11.63
C ALA A 38 41.24 34.20 -12.90
N PRO A 39 40.90 35.27 -13.69
CA PRO A 39 39.77 36.24 -13.63
C PRO A 39 38.93 36.34 -14.94
N GLY A 40 37.86 37.16 -14.91
CA GLY A 40 36.78 37.19 -15.90
C GLY A 40 36.91 38.08 -17.14
N VAL A 41 35.85 38.02 -17.96
CA VAL A 41 35.49 38.99 -19.01
C VAL A 41 33.96 39.09 -19.05
N SER A 42 33.46 40.33 -18.98
CA SER A 42 32.07 40.70 -19.23
C SER A 42 31.87 40.98 -20.72
N GLU A 43 30.84 40.40 -21.33
CA GLU A 43 30.16 41.04 -22.47
C GLU A 43 28.72 40.55 -22.55
N GLY A 44 27.80 41.50 -22.58
CA GLY A 44 26.36 41.25 -22.63
C GLY A 44 25.89 40.97 -24.06
N ALA A 45 24.96 40.02 -24.18
CA ALA A 45 24.04 39.95 -25.30
C ALA A 45 22.73 39.35 -24.77
N GLY A 46 21.63 40.07 -24.97
CA GLY A 46 20.31 39.69 -24.50
C GLY A 46 19.84 38.38 -25.10
N GLY A 47 19.49 37.43 -24.23
CA GLY A 47 18.62 36.32 -24.53
C GLY A 47 17.62 36.25 -23.39
N GLY A 48 16.33 36.42 -23.68
CA GLY A 48 15.28 36.22 -22.69
C GLY A 48 15.48 34.83 -22.09
N ALA A 49 15.80 34.78 -20.79
CA ALA A 49 15.83 33.54 -20.06
C ALA A 49 14.40 32.97 -20.11
N ALA A 50 14.20 31.96 -20.96
CA ALA A 50 13.05 31.10 -20.84
C ALA A 50 13.03 30.62 -19.38
N GLU A 51 11.93 30.86 -18.67
CA GLU A 51 11.64 30.17 -17.42
C GLU A 51 11.96 28.68 -17.61
N PRO A 52 12.61 28.02 -16.64
CA PRO A 52 12.83 26.59 -16.74
C PRO A 52 11.45 25.93 -16.80
N TYR A 53 11.03 25.53 -18.00
CA TYR A 53 9.87 24.68 -18.19
C TYR A 53 10.19 23.39 -17.43
N ALA A 54 9.55 23.22 -16.27
CA ALA A 54 9.67 22.00 -15.48
C ALA A 54 9.46 20.83 -16.45
N ALA A 55 10.46 19.94 -16.54
CA ALA A 55 10.37 18.80 -17.44
C ALA A 55 9.09 18.02 -17.09
N PRO A 56 8.28 17.63 -18.08
CA PRO A 56 7.02 16.94 -17.80
C PRO A 56 7.30 15.66 -16.99
N MET A 57 6.49 15.43 -15.96
CA MET A 57 6.61 14.25 -15.10
C MET A 57 6.65 12.98 -15.94
N SER A 58 7.66 12.14 -15.72
CA SER A 58 7.75 10.83 -16.36
C SER A 58 7.14 9.74 -15.49
N ASP A 59 6.60 8.71 -16.15
CA ASP A 59 6.07 7.51 -15.48
C ASP A 59 7.16 6.72 -14.72
N SER A 60 8.43 6.95 -15.06
CA SER A 60 9.59 6.37 -14.37
C SER A 60 10.20 7.30 -13.31
N SER A 61 9.53 8.41 -12.99
CA SER A 61 10.03 9.32 -11.96
C SER A 61 10.06 8.61 -10.60
N PRO A 62 11.03 8.92 -9.72
CA PRO A 62 11.15 8.21 -8.45
C PRO A 62 9.90 8.26 -7.57
N GLY A 63 9.11 9.34 -7.62
CA GLY A 63 7.84 9.43 -6.88
C GLY A 63 6.79 8.45 -7.39
N ILE A 64 6.68 8.27 -8.71
CA ILE A 64 5.75 7.30 -9.32
C ILE A 64 6.20 5.88 -9.01
N VAL A 65 7.50 5.60 -9.07
CA VAL A 65 8.05 4.28 -8.69
C VAL A 65 7.76 3.97 -7.23
N ASP A 66 7.95 4.95 -6.33
CA ASP A 66 7.58 4.80 -4.92
C ASP A 66 6.08 4.53 -4.74
N LEU A 67 5.22 5.26 -5.47
CA LEU A 67 3.78 5.05 -5.43
C LEU A 67 3.44 3.63 -5.87
N LEU A 68 3.90 3.19 -7.04
CA LEU A 68 3.63 1.85 -7.54
C LEU A 68 4.18 0.77 -6.59
N GLY A 69 5.34 1.01 -5.96
CA GLY A 69 5.93 0.11 -4.98
C GLY A 69 5.09 -0.05 -3.71
N VAL A 70 4.63 1.05 -3.11
CA VAL A 70 3.77 0.99 -1.91
C VAL A 70 2.43 0.33 -2.22
N LEU A 71 1.85 0.64 -3.39
CA LEU A 71 0.58 0.06 -3.81
C LEU A 71 0.73 -1.44 -4.07
N ALA A 72 1.75 -1.87 -4.84
CA ALA A 72 1.97 -3.28 -5.13
C ALA A 72 2.16 -4.11 -3.86
N TYR A 73 2.94 -3.62 -2.90
CA TYR A 73 3.13 -4.35 -1.65
C TYR A 73 1.86 -4.40 -0.80
N ALA A 74 1.10 -3.30 -0.73
CA ALA A 74 -0.17 -3.25 -0.01
C ALA A 74 -1.17 -4.29 -0.55
N GLU A 75 -1.33 -4.40 -1.88
CA GLU A 75 -2.21 -5.40 -2.51
C GLU A 75 -1.74 -6.84 -2.24
N LEU A 76 -0.44 -7.10 -2.33
CA LEU A 76 0.11 -8.43 -2.05
C LEU A 76 -0.11 -8.83 -0.59
N ALA A 77 0.15 -7.91 0.35
CA ALA A 77 -0.07 -8.13 1.78
C ALA A 77 -1.56 -8.33 2.08
N ALA A 78 -2.44 -7.53 1.46
CA ALA A 78 -3.89 -7.67 1.57
C ALA A 78 -4.36 -9.04 1.11
N PHE A 79 -3.96 -9.50 -0.08
CA PHE A 79 -4.26 -10.84 -0.58
C PHE A 79 -3.92 -11.94 0.44
N LEU A 80 -2.67 -11.94 0.93
CA LEU A 80 -2.20 -12.99 1.85
C LEU A 80 -3.01 -13.01 3.14
N ARG A 81 -3.35 -11.83 3.68
CA ARG A 81 -4.10 -11.72 4.94
C ARG A 81 -5.57 -12.02 4.78
N LEU A 82 -6.20 -11.58 3.70
CA LEU A 82 -7.60 -11.90 3.40
C LEU A 82 -7.77 -13.41 3.17
N ALA A 83 -6.84 -14.05 2.45
CA ALA A 83 -6.87 -15.49 2.24
C ALA A 83 -6.69 -16.27 3.55
N GLU A 84 -5.78 -15.83 4.43
CA GLU A 84 -5.59 -16.39 5.76
C GLU A 84 -6.86 -16.23 6.62
N ASP A 85 -7.43 -15.02 6.68
CA ASP A 85 -8.65 -14.74 7.44
C ASP A 85 -9.84 -15.54 6.92
N ALA A 86 -9.98 -15.71 5.60
CA ALA A 86 -11.02 -16.54 4.99
C ALA A 86 -10.87 -18.02 5.37
N ALA A 87 -9.64 -18.53 5.42
CA ALA A 87 -9.38 -19.91 5.80
C ALA A 87 -9.68 -20.16 7.28
N LEU A 88 -9.24 -19.25 8.15
CA LEU A 88 -9.22 -19.45 9.60
C LEU A 88 -10.51 -18.99 10.31
N LEU A 89 -11.16 -17.92 9.84
CA LEU A 89 -12.21 -17.23 10.58
C LEU A 89 -13.60 -17.39 9.98
N ALA A 90 -13.71 -17.72 8.69
CA ALA A 90 -15.01 -17.84 8.03
C ALA A 90 -15.88 -18.96 8.64
N PRO A 91 -17.12 -18.67 9.08
CA PRO A 91 -17.97 -19.65 9.76
C PRO A 91 -18.65 -20.62 8.79
N THR A 92 -18.74 -20.26 7.50
CA THR A 92 -19.34 -21.11 6.46
C THR A 92 -18.45 -21.17 5.22
N LEU A 93 -18.69 -22.18 4.37
CA LEU A 93 -18.00 -22.29 3.08
C LEU A 93 -18.33 -21.11 2.14
N ASN A 94 -19.57 -20.59 2.20
CA ASN A 94 -19.96 -19.42 1.40
C ASN A 94 -19.21 -18.17 1.85
N ASP A 95 -19.02 -18.00 3.15
CA ASP A 95 -18.26 -16.88 3.73
C ASP A 95 -16.78 -16.96 3.37
N ARG A 96 -16.22 -18.18 3.41
CA ARG A 96 -14.85 -18.43 2.98
C ARG A 96 -14.66 -18.10 1.50
N ALA A 97 -15.59 -18.53 0.64
CA ALA A 97 -15.54 -18.23 -0.78
C ALA A 97 -15.66 -16.72 -1.04
N ALA A 98 -16.62 -16.04 -0.39
CA ALA A 98 -16.82 -14.61 -0.57
C ALA A 98 -15.58 -13.77 -0.19
N LEU A 99 -14.94 -14.07 0.95
CA LEU A 99 -13.71 -13.36 1.32
C LEU A 99 -12.51 -13.79 0.46
N GLY A 100 -12.48 -15.05 0.01
CA GLY A 100 -11.51 -15.55 -0.95
C GLY A 100 -11.58 -14.83 -2.31
N ASP A 101 -12.79 -14.47 -2.76
CA ASP A 101 -12.98 -13.69 -3.98
C ASP A 101 -12.42 -12.28 -3.86
N VAL A 102 -12.51 -11.64 -2.68
CA VAL A 102 -11.83 -10.36 -2.42
C VAL A 102 -10.32 -10.55 -2.46
N ALA A 103 -9.80 -11.57 -1.78
CA ALA A 103 -8.36 -11.85 -1.79
C ALA A 103 -7.83 -12.03 -3.22
N ALA A 104 -8.55 -12.81 -4.05
CA ALA A 104 -8.17 -13.02 -5.44
C ALA A 104 -8.13 -11.73 -6.27
N THR A 105 -9.03 -10.78 -5.99
CA THR A 105 -9.03 -9.45 -6.61
C THR A 105 -7.78 -8.65 -6.25
N GLU A 106 -7.42 -8.56 -4.95
CA GLU A 106 -6.19 -7.86 -4.52
C GLU A 106 -4.94 -8.48 -5.18
N TYR A 107 -4.88 -9.81 -5.33
CA TYR A 107 -3.77 -10.44 -6.06
C TYR A 107 -3.76 -10.07 -7.55
N GLY A 108 -4.93 -9.87 -8.15
CA GLY A 108 -5.08 -9.32 -9.50
C GLY A 108 -4.48 -7.92 -9.60
N HIS A 109 -4.83 -7.03 -8.67
CA HIS A 109 -4.29 -5.67 -8.61
C HIS A 109 -2.77 -5.65 -8.42
N PHE A 110 -2.25 -6.47 -7.50
CA PHE A 110 -0.82 -6.65 -7.31
C PHE A 110 -0.11 -6.99 -8.63
N ARG A 111 -0.67 -7.93 -9.42
CA ARG A 111 -0.08 -8.33 -10.70
C ARG A 111 -0.05 -7.17 -11.69
N VAL A 112 -1.13 -6.39 -11.79
CA VAL A 112 -1.21 -5.21 -12.66
C VAL A 112 -0.11 -4.20 -12.28
N LEU A 113 0.03 -3.88 -11.00
CA LEU A 113 1.03 -2.92 -10.49
C LEU A 113 2.47 -3.44 -10.66
N ARG A 114 2.71 -4.72 -10.37
CA ARG A 114 4.01 -5.38 -10.59
C ARG A 114 4.40 -5.37 -12.06
N ASP A 115 3.48 -5.71 -12.95
CA ASP A 115 3.73 -5.76 -14.39
C ASP A 115 3.99 -4.35 -14.94
N ARG A 116 3.33 -3.32 -14.36
CA ARG A 116 3.65 -1.93 -14.65
C ARG A 116 5.07 -1.56 -14.24
N LEU A 117 5.49 -1.84 -13.00
CA LEU A 117 6.86 -1.60 -12.53
C LEU A 117 7.90 -2.23 -13.47
N ALA A 118 7.69 -3.50 -13.83
CA ALA A 118 8.56 -4.21 -14.75
C ALA A 118 8.60 -3.56 -16.15
N SER A 119 7.46 -3.08 -16.68
CA SER A 119 7.39 -2.39 -17.96
C SER A 119 8.16 -1.06 -17.99
N LEU A 120 8.37 -0.45 -16.82
CA LEU A 120 9.18 0.77 -16.65
C LEU A 120 10.67 0.46 -16.46
N GLY A 121 11.07 -0.82 -16.50
CA GLY A 121 12.45 -1.25 -16.26
C GLY A 121 12.86 -1.23 -14.79
N VAL A 122 11.89 -1.21 -13.87
CA VAL A 122 12.12 -1.22 -12.42
C VAL A 122 11.91 -2.63 -11.88
N ASP A 123 12.80 -3.09 -10.99
CA ASP A 123 12.60 -4.33 -10.24
C ASP A 123 11.45 -4.15 -9.23
N PRO A 124 10.34 -4.93 -9.35
CA PRO A 124 9.23 -4.81 -8.42
C PRO A 124 9.60 -5.09 -6.96
N GLU A 125 10.53 -6.02 -6.70
CA GLU A 125 10.95 -6.34 -5.33
C GLU A 125 11.69 -5.16 -4.70
N GLU A 126 12.63 -4.56 -5.44
CA GLU A 126 13.36 -3.37 -4.97
C GLU A 126 12.42 -2.16 -4.76
N ALA A 127 11.41 -2.00 -5.62
CA ALA A 127 10.42 -0.94 -5.47
C ALA A 127 9.50 -1.14 -4.25
N MET A 128 9.16 -2.38 -3.92
CA MET A 128 8.30 -2.72 -2.78
C MET A 128 9.04 -2.71 -1.44
N ALA A 129 10.31 -3.12 -1.42
CA ALA A 129 11.09 -3.32 -0.20
C ALA A 129 11.02 -2.17 0.83
N PRO A 130 11.05 -0.88 0.44
CA PRO A 130 10.99 0.24 1.40
C PRO A 130 9.68 0.33 2.20
N PHE A 131 8.60 -0.30 1.72
CA PHE A 131 7.26 -0.19 2.30
C PHE A 131 6.85 -1.39 3.14
N VAL A 132 7.67 -2.46 3.14
CA VAL A 132 7.39 -3.73 3.80
C VAL A 132 7.07 -3.53 5.28
N GLU A 133 7.96 -2.87 6.02
CA GLU A 133 7.80 -2.67 7.46
C GLU A 133 6.52 -1.92 7.81
N ALA A 134 6.25 -0.80 7.14
CA ALA A 134 5.09 0.05 7.44
C ALA A 134 3.75 -0.67 7.19
N ILE A 135 3.66 -1.44 6.10
CA ILE A 135 2.46 -2.18 5.73
C ILE A 135 2.29 -3.42 6.62
N ASP A 136 3.37 -4.18 6.87
CA ASP A 136 3.33 -5.34 7.76
C ASP A 136 2.95 -4.95 9.19
N ASP A 137 3.49 -3.84 9.69
CA ASP A 137 3.13 -3.30 10.99
C ASP A 137 1.65 -2.92 11.08
N TRP A 138 1.09 -2.30 10.03
CA TRP A 138 -0.35 -2.03 10.00
C TRP A 138 -1.14 -3.33 10.11
N HIS A 139 -0.80 -4.35 9.32
CA HIS A 139 -1.48 -5.65 9.38
C HIS A 139 -1.33 -6.34 10.73
N ALA A 140 -0.15 -6.27 11.34
CA ALA A 140 0.14 -6.84 12.65
C ALA A 140 -0.70 -6.14 13.75
N GLN A 141 -0.79 -4.82 13.71
CA GLN A 141 -1.55 -4.02 14.67
C GLN A 141 -3.06 -4.10 14.44
N THR A 142 -3.48 -4.57 13.27
CA THR A 142 -4.88 -4.76 12.86
C THR A 142 -5.22 -6.24 12.61
N ARG A 143 -4.59 -7.18 13.33
CA ARG A 143 -4.97 -8.60 13.23
C ARG A 143 -6.38 -8.83 13.82
N PRO A 144 -7.36 -9.31 13.04
CA PRO A 144 -8.71 -9.54 13.53
C PRO A 144 -8.74 -10.70 14.52
N LYS A 145 -9.60 -10.62 15.53
CA LYS A 145 -9.79 -11.67 16.55
C LYS A 145 -10.88 -12.66 16.22
N ASP A 146 -11.83 -12.25 15.37
CA ASP A 146 -12.96 -13.05 14.95
C ASP A 146 -13.39 -12.68 13.53
N TRP A 147 -14.41 -13.38 13.05
CA TRP A 147 -14.98 -13.18 11.72
C TRP A 147 -15.53 -11.77 11.49
N HIS A 148 -16.15 -11.15 12.50
CA HIS A 148 -16.73 -9.81 12.35
C HIS A 148 -15.64 -8.76 12.20
N GLU A 149 -14.57 -8.86 12.98
CA GLU A 149 -13.39 -7.99 12.82
C GLU A 149 -12.71 -8.19 11.46
N ALA A 150 -12.66 -9.42 10.94
CA ALA A 150 -12.14 -9.72 9.61
C ALA A 150 -12.98 -9.09 8.49
N LEU A 151 -14.32 -9.18 8.57
CA LEU A 151 -15.22 -8.52 7.62
C LEU A 151 -15.04 -7.00 7.60
N ILE A 152 -14.95 -6.38 8.79
CA ILE A 152 -14.72 -4.93 8.87
C ILE A 152 -13.34 -4.59 8.32
N LYS A 153 -12.30 -5.38 8.63
CA LYS A 153 -10.97 -5.16 8.08
C LYS A 153 -10.96 -5.26 6.56
N ALA A 154 -11.64 -6.24 5.98
CA ALA A 154 -11.76 -6.37 4.53
C ALA A 154 -12.43 -5.12 3.93
N TYR A 155 -13.60 -4.72 4.44
CA TYR A 155 -14.35 -3.57 3.90
C TYR A 155 -13.63 -2.24 4.10
N VAL A 156 -13.11 -2.00 5.30
CA VAL A 156 -12.46 -0.73 5.67
C VAL A 156 -11.05 -0.64 5.11
N GLY A 157 -10.29 -1.74 5.13
CA GLY A 157 -8.93 -1.80 4.60
C GLY A 157 -8.90 -1.53 3.11
N VAL A 158 -9.72 -2.27 2.34
CA VAL A 158 -9.87 -2.04 0.88
C VAL A 158 -10.36 -0.62 0.61
N GLY A 159 -11.35 -0.13 1.36
CA GLY A 159 -11.84 1.24 1.19
C GLY A 159 -10.80 2.33 1.49
N ILE A 160 -9.96 2.17 2.52
CA ILE A 160 -8.87 3.10 2.83
C ILE A 160 -7.82 3.09 1.72
N ALA A 161 -7.45 1.90 1.23
CA ALA A 161 -6.53 1.77 0.11
C ALA A 161 -7.10 2.48 -1.13
N GLY A 162 -8.34 2.18 -1.52
CA GLY A 162 -9.00 2.79 -2.67
C GLY A 162 -9.06 4.32 -2.62
N ASP A 163 -9.35 4.89 -1.46
CA ASP A 163 -9.33 6.35 -1.29
C ASP A 163 -7.92 6.93 -1.42
N PHE A 164 -6.90 6.23 -0.90
CA PHE A 164 -5.50 6.62 -1.07
C PHE A 164 -5.09 6.57 -2.55
N TYR A 165 -5.49 5.53 -3.29
CA TYR A 165 -5.24 5.43 -4.73
C TYR A 165 -5.83 6.63 -5.47
N ARG A 166 -7.08 6.98 -5.20
CA ARG A 166 -7.74 8.14 -5.82
C ARG A 166 -7.05 9.46 -5.50
N GLU A 167 -6.61 9.65 -4.26
CA GLU A 167 -5.85 10.85 -3.88
C GLU A 167 -4.49 10.89 -4.57
N ALA A 168 -3.78 9.77 -4.62
CA ALA A 168 -2.48 9.68 -5.28
C ALA A 168 -2.59 9.97 -6.79
N ALA A 169 -3.58 9.40 -7.47
CA ALA A 169 -3.76 9.53 -8.92
C ALA A 169 -3.90 10.97 -9.41
N ARG A 170 -4.46 11.88 -8.59
CA ARG A 170 -4.67 13.31 -8.93
C ARG A 170 -3.42 14.06 -9.36
N HIS A 171 -2.27 13.62 -8.87
CA HIS A 171 -0.98 14.26 -9.09
C HIS A 171 -0.05 13.41 -9.96
N THR A 172 -0.58 12.38 -10.63
CA THR A 172 0.18 11.50 -11.51
C THR A 172 0.00 11.86 -12.98
N THR A 173 0.77 11.21 -13.84
CA THR A 173 0.58 11.32 -15.30
C THR A 173 -0.75 10.67 -15.71
N PRO A 174 -1.31 11.03 -16.89
CA PRO A 174 -2.53 10.40 -17.39
C PRO A 174 -2.43 8.87 -17.51
N SER A 175 -1.25 8.34 -17.85
CA SER A 175 -1.03 6.89 -17.94
C SER A 175 -1.11 6.21 -16.58
N ILE A 176 -0.61 6.84 -15.51
CA ILE A 176 -0.64 6.27 -14.16
C ILE A 176 -2.03 6.46 -13.54
N SER A 177 -2.71 7.59 -13.79
CA SER A 177 -4.10 7.77 -13.37
C SER A 177 -5.01 6.70 -13.98
N ALA A 178 -4.87 6.41 -15.29
CA ALA A 178 -5.66 5.37 -15.95
C ALA A 178 -5.37 3.95 -15.40
N LEU A 179 -4.12 3.67 -15.03
CA LEU A 179 -3.75 2.41 -14.37
C LEU A 179 -4.40 2.29 -12.98
N VAL A 180 -4.39 3.38 -12.20
CA VAL A 180 -5.08 3.42 -10.91
C VAL A 180 -6.57 3.20 -11.10
N ASP A 181 -7.20 3.85 -12.08
CA ASP A 181 -8.62 3.65 -12.38
C ASP A 181 -8.92 2.19 -12.76
N GLU A 182 -8.07 1.55 -13.56
CA GLU A 182 -8.16 0.11 -13.89
C GLU A 182 -8.14 -0.75 -12.63
N VAL A 183 -7.20 -0.50 -11.72
CA VAL A 183 -7.11 -1.23 -10.44
C VAL A 183 -8.36 -1.01 -9.57
N LEU A 184 -8.94 0.20 -9.56
CA LEU A 184 -10.12 0.51 -8.75
C LEU A 184 -11.45 0.06 -9.36
N THR A 185 -11.47 -0.47 -10.58
CA THR A 185 -12.74 -0.76 -11.30
C THR A 185 -13.55 -1.88 -10.63
N ASP A 186 -12.91 -2.75 -9.84
CA ASP A 186 -13.52 -3.93 -9.19
C ASP A 186 -13.90 -3.74 -7.70
N GLU A 187 -13.90 -2.50 -7.17
CA GLU A 187 -14.14 -2.19 -5.74
C GLU A 187 -15.50 -2.65 -5.16
N SER A 188 -16.45 -3.11 -5.97
CA SER A 188 -17.79 -3.57 -5.52
C SER A 188 -17.79 -4.82 -4.62
N ARG A 189 -16.64 -5.52 -4.48
CA ARG A 189 -16.58 -6.81 -3.78
C ARG A 189 -16.56 -6.72 -2.25
N GLY A 190 -16.50 -5.53 -1.67
CA GLY A 190 -16.62 -5.32 -0.22
C GLY A 190 -18.05 -5.32 0.34
N GLU A 191 -19.07 -5.23 -0.52
CA GLU A 191 -20.47 -5.02 -0.09
C GLU A 191 -21.04 -6.19 0.74
N PHE A 192 -20.59 -7.42 0.46
CA PHE A 192 -21.02 -8.59 1.22
C PHE A 192 -20.66 -8.49 2.71
N ALA A 193 -19.58 -7.77 3.04
CA ALA A 193 -19.16 -7.54 4.41
C ALA A 193 -20.12 -6.59 5.13
N VAL A 194 -20.66 -5.60 4.42
CA VAL A 194 -21.66 -4.67 4.97
C VAL A 194 -22.94 -5.42 5.35
N GLU A 195 -23.45 -6.26 4.45
CA GLU A 195 -24.64 -7.08 4.70
C GLU A 195 -24.45 -7.96 5.94
N ARG A 196 -23.33 -8.68 6.01
CA ARG A 196 -23.03 -9.61 7.11
C ARG A 196 -22.79 -8.92 8.44
N VAL A 197 -22.11 -7.76 8.44
CA VAL A 197 -21.90 -6.98 9.66
C VAL A 197 -23.24 -6.44 10.17
N ARG A 198 -24.09 -5.90 9.30
CA ARG A 198 -25.43 -5.43 9.70
C ARG A 198 -26.28 -6.55 10.28
N ALA A 199 -26.32 -7.71 9.63
CA ALA A 199 -27.03 -8.88 10.14
C ALA A 199 -26.51 -9.33 11.52
N ALA A 200 -25.20 -9.26 11.74
CA ALA A 200 -24.59 -9.56 13.03
C ALA A 200 -24.97 -8.53 14.11
N LEU A 201 -25.01 -7.24 13.77
CA LEU A 201 -25.43 -6.17 14.68
C LEU A 201 -26.92 -6.27 15.05
N ASP A 202 -27.77 -6.64 14.11
CA ASP A 202 -29.20 -6.87 14.35
C ASP A 202 -29.42 -8.07 15.30
N ALA A 203 -28.61 -9.12 15.15
CA ALA A 203 -28.67 -10.30 16.00
C ALA A 203 -28.07 -10.08 17.40
N ASP A 204 -26.96 -9.33 17.51
CA ASP A 204 -26.33 -8.97 18.78
C ASP A 204 -25.85 -7.50 18.80
N PRO A 205 -26.71 -6.58 19.27
CA PRO A 205 -26.37 -5.16 19.35
C PRO A 205 -25.16 -4.83 20.22
N ARG A 206 -24.74 -5.74 21.13
CA ARG A 206 -23.56 -5.54 21.99
C ARG A 206 -22.25 -5.52 21.18
N LEU A 207 -22.26 -6.07 19.97
CA LEU A 207 -21.11 -6.05 19.07
C LEU A 207 -20.75 -4.63 18.61
N CYS A 208 -21.72 -3.72 18.53
CA CYS A 208 -21.54 -2.38 17.95
C CYS A 208 -20.36 -1.61 18.57
N GLY A 209 -20.31 -1.51 19.90
CA GLY A 209 -19.25 -0.77 20.60
C GLY A 209 -17.85 -1.31 20.33
N ARG A 210 -17.69 -2.64 20.35
CA ARG A 210 -16.40 -3.31 20.07
C ARG A 210 -15.98 -3.12 18.62
N LEU A 211 -16.89 -3.34 17.68
CA LEU A 211 -16.62 -3.25 16.24
C LEU A 211 -16.33 -1.81 15.80
N ALA A 212 -17.00 -0.82 16.40
CA ALA A 212 -16.70 0.60 16.17
C ALA A 212 -15.32 1.00 16.72
N LEU A 213 -14.92 0.49 17.90
CA LEU A 213 -13.57 0.70 18.43
C LEU A 213 -12.51 0.04 17.54
N TRP A 214 -12.79 -1.15 17.03
CA TRP A 214 -11.93 -1.85 16.09
C TRP A 214 -11.70 -1.03 14.82
N ALA A 215 -12.77 -0.55 14.19
CA ALA A 215 -12.67 0.25 12.97
C ALA A 215 -11.90 1.57 13.18
N ARG A 216 -12.13 2.24 14.32
CA ARG A 216 -11.37 3.44 14.71
C ARG A 216 -9.88 3.16 14.88
N ARG A 217 -9.53 2.02 15.48
CA ARG A 217 -8.13 1.59 15.59
C ARG A 217 -7.50 1.43 14.21
N MET A 218 -8.19 0.77 13.27
CA MET A 218 -7.64 0.54 11.93
C MET A 218 -7.29 1.82 11.17
N VAL A 219 -8.19 2.82 11.18
CA VAL A 219 -7.90 4.12 10.55
C VAL A 219 -6.78 4.87 11.29
N GLY A 220 -6.76 4.81 12.62
CA GLY A 220 -5.69 5.41 13.42
C GLY A 220 -4.31 4.83 13.09
N GLU A 221 -4.20 3.51 12.99
CA GLU A 221 -2.96 2.85 12.59
C GLU A 221 -2.58 3.17 11.15
N ALA A 222 -3.54 3.23 10.22
CA ALA A 222 -3.28 3.58 8.83
C ALA A 222 -2.70 5.00 8.70
N LEU A 223 -3.31 5.96 9.40
CA LEU A 223 -2.83 7.34 9.46
C LEU A 223 -1.44 7.42 10.10
N SER A 224 -1.19 6.65 11.16
CA SER A 224 0.11 6.61 11.84
C SER A 224 1.22 6.11 10.90
N GLN A 225 0.97 5.04 10.15
CA GLN A 225 1.92 4.53 9.15
C GLN A 225 2.10 5.49 7.98
N GLY A 226 1.01 6.09 7.48
CA GLY A 226 1.07 7.11 6.43
C GLY A 226 1.92 8.33 6.83
N GLN A 227 1.79 8.80 8.07
CA GLN A 227 2.62 9.88 8.62
C GLN A 227 4.10 9.49 8.68
N ARG A 228 4.42 8.27 9.13
CA ARG A 228 5.80 7.76 9.15
C ARG A 228 6.40 7.71 7.75
N LEU A 229 5.68 7.14 6.79
CA LEU A 229 6.12 7.06 5.39
C LEU A 229 6.32 8.44 4.77
N ALA A 230 5.39 9.38 4.99
CA ALA A 230 5.53 10.75 4.50
C ALA A 230 6.78 11.45 5.03
N ALA A 231 7.20 11.15 6.27
CA ALA A 231 8.40 11.74 6.87
C ALA A 231 9.70 11.15 6.29
N VAL A 232 9.73 9.86 5.92
CA VAL A 232 10.94 9.18 5.43
C VAL A 232 11.01 9.02 3.91
N ARG A 233 9.91 9.28 3.19
CA ARG A 233 9.81 9.24 1.71
C ARG A 233 9.36 10.59 1.16
N PRO A 234 10.22 11.63 1.19
CA PRO A 234 9.87 12.97 0.73
C PRO A 234 9.45 13.02 -0.74
N ARG A 235 9.93 12.09 -1.59
CA ARG A 235 9.57 12.02 -3.01
C ARG A 235 8.14 11.52 -3.23
N LEU A 236 7.73 10.49 -2.48
CA LEU A 236 6.33 10.05 -2.45
C LEU A 236 5.44 11.13 -1.86
N ALA A 237 5.84 11.74 -0.75
CA ALA A 237 5.10 12.83 -0.13
C ALA A 237 4.89 14.02 -1.08
N ALA A 238 5.94 14.43 -1.81
CA ALA A 238 5.86 15.47 -2.83
C ALA A 238 4.92 15.09 -3.98
N LEU A 239 4.97 13.84 -4.45
CA LEU A 239 4.03 13.37 -5.48
C LEU A 239 2.58 13.51 -5.01
N LEU A 240 2.26 13.13 -3.76
CA LEU A 240 0.89 13.14 -3.24
C LEU A 240 0.29 14.55 -3.07
N VAL A 241 1.13 15.61 -3.05
CA VAL A 241 0.68 17.00 -2.84
C VAL A 241 0.98 17.92 -4.02
N GLY A 242 1.69 17.43 -5.04
CA GLY A 242 2.14 18.22 -6.20
C GLY A 242 3.44 19.01 -5.97
N GLU A 243 3.97 19.61 -7.05
CA GLU A 243 5.24 20.36 -7.06
C GLU A 243 5.21 21.69 -6.29
N GLU A 244 4.04 22.13 -5.80
CA GLU A 244 3.92 23.18 -4.78
C GLU A 244 4.27 22.59 -3.40
N GLY A 245 5.51 22.10 -3.33
CA GLY A 245 6.09 21.32 -2.24
C GLY A 245 6.30 22.13 -0.98
N GLU A 246 6.30 21.42 0.15
CA GLU A 246 6.42 21.86 1.56
C GLU A 246 5.11 22.02 2.34
N ASN A 247 3.95 21.62 1.82
CA ASN A 247 2.73 21.73 2.60
C ASN A 247 2.40 20.44 3.37
N LEU A 248 3.01 20.24 4.55
CA LEU A 248 2.53 19.27 5.54
C LEU A 248 1.02 19.44 5.81
N ALA A 249 0.48 20.66 5.62
CA ALA A 249 -0.95 20.88 5.73
C ALA A 249 -1.76 20.25 4.58
N GLU A 250 -1.20 20.06 3.38
CA GLU A 250 -1.89 19.32 2.31
C GLU A 250 -1.93 17.81 2.61
N ILE A 251 -0.84 17.25 3.13
CA ILE A 251 -0.87 15.85 3.63
C ILE A 251 -1.93 15.72 4.74
N GLY A 252 -2.00 16.69 5.65
CA GLY A 252 -3.06 16.76 6.66
C GLY A 252 -4.47 16.85 6.07
N ARG A 253 -4.68 17.64 5.00
CA ARG A 253 -5.96 17.72 4.28
C ARG A 253 -6.31 16.41 3.59
N MET A 254 -5.35 15.74 2.96
CA MET A 254 -5.55 14.40 2.39
C MET A 254 -6.00 13.42 3.47
N PHE A 255 -5.33 13.36 4.62
CA PHE A 255 -5.75 12.51 5.73
C PHE A 255 -7.12 12.85 6.29
N ALA A 256 -7.50 14.14 6.31
CA ALA A 256 -8.85 14.54 6.68
C ALA A 256 -9.90 13.99 5.71
N ARG A 257 -9.64 14.05 4.39
CA ARG A 257 -10.52 13.45 3.36
C ARG A 257 -10.65 11.93 3.53
N LEU A 258 -9.54 11.21 3.75
CA LEU A 258 -9.57 9.77 4.04
C LEU A 258 -10.39 9.44 5.29
N THR A 259 -10.32 10.28 6.32
CA THR A 259 -11.07 10.12 7.57
C THR A 259 -12.57 10.36 7.35
N GLU A 260 -12.94 11.32 6.50
CA GLU A 260 -14.34 11.56 6.12
C GLU A 260 -14.95 10.36 5.40
N GLU A 261 -14.25 9.81 4.41
CA GLU A 261 -14.69 8.60 3.69
C GLU A 261 -14.78 7.38 4.63
N HIS A 262 -13.86 7.26 5.58
CA HIS A 262 -13.96 6.26 6.65
C HIS A 262 -15.23 6.45 7.48
N GLY A 263 -15.60 7.69 7.82
CA GLY A 263 -16.87 8.00 8.50
C GLY A 263 -18.10 7.53 7.72
N LYS A 264 -18.11 7.71 6.40
CA LYS A 264 -19.17 7.20 5.52
C LYS A 264 -19.23 5.67 5.53
N ARG A 265 -18.08 4.98 5.51
CA ARG A 265 -18.00 3.53 5.66
C ARG A 265 -18.53 3.05 7.01
N MET A 266 -18.28 3.78 8.10
CA MET A 266 -18.83 3.44 9.42
C MET A 266 -20.35 3.57 9.45
N ALA A 267 -20.90 4.62 8.85
CA ALA A 267 -22.34 4.77 8.70
C ALA A 267 -22.93 3.63 7.85
N ALA A 268 -22.27 3.24 6.76
CA ALA A 268 -22.67 2.11 5.94
C ALA A 268 -22.69 0.80 6.76
N LEU A 269 -21.71 0.55 7.62
CA LEU A 269 -21.69 -0.65 8.47
C LEU A 269 -22.71 -0.63 9.62
N GLY A 270 -23.38 0.51 9.89
CA GLY A 270 -24.22 0.67 11.08
C GLY A 270 -23.42 0.90 12.37
N LEU A 271 -22.16 1.36 12.24
CA LEU A 271 -21.21 1.59 13.34
C LEU A 271 -21.06 3.09 13.64
N THR A 272 -22.15 3.84 13.62
CA THR A 272 -22.11 5.28 13.92
C THR A 272 -21.71 5.53 15.38
N PRO A 273 -21.10 6.68 15.70
CA PRO A 273 -21.09 7.16 17.08
C PRO A 273 -22.55 7.14 17.58
N GLY A 274 -22.78 6.59 18.77
CA GLY A 274 -24.06 6.81 19.44
C GLY A 274 -24.31 8.32 19.60
N PRO A 275 -25.58 8.74 19.73
CA PRO A 275 -25.91 10.14 19.99
C PRO A 275 -25.18 10.71 21.21
#